data_AF-A0A1W1C8E6-F1
#
_entry.id   AF-A0A1W1C8E6-F1
#
_cell.length_a   1.000
_cell.length_b   1.000
_cell.length_c   1.000
_cell.angle_alpha   90.00
_cell.angle_beta   90.00
_cell.angle_gamma   90.00
#
_symmetry.space_group_name_H-M   'P 1'
#
loop_
_entity.id
_entity.type
_entity.pdbx_description
1 polymer ?
#
loop_
_entity_poly.entity_id
_entity_poly.type
_entity_poly.pdbx_seq_one_letter_code
_entity_poly.pdbx_strand_id
1 'polypeptide(L)'
;MIKKFLIILLLTLIFIVSIILVPYFVATYQYEKLITVDTLTKDKVEAVLFLYYSKEIPIEESLWGSATNTKLKKDEYCFQYLILGLEPIDIVYNKDDKVMHTFSSYE
;
A
#
# COMPACT_ATOMS: atom_id res chain seq x y z
N MET A 1 -25.91 17.20 -31.37
CA MET A 1 -25.36 17.59 -30.05
C MET A 1 -25.41 16.45 -29.03
N ILE A 2 -26.54 15.74 -28.90
CA ILE A 2 -26.74 14.64 -27.92
C ILE A 2 -25.66 13.53 -27.99
N LYS A 3 -25.24 13.09 -29.18
CA LYS A 3 -24.19 12.06 -29.33
C LYS A 3 -22.83 12.47 -28.75
N LYS A 4 -22.41 13.73 -28.95
CA LYS A 4 -21.13 14.23 -28.41
C LYS A 4 -21.16 14.32 -26.88
N PHE A 5 -22.30 14.75 -26.33
CA PHE A 5 -22.52 14.80 -24.89
C PHE A 5 -22.44 13.40 -24.25
N LEU A 6 -23.07 12.39 -24.85
CA LEU A 6 -23.01 11.00 -24.37
C LEU A 6 -21.58 10.44 -24.39
N ILE A 7 -20.79 10.73 -25.44
CA ILE A 7 -19.39 10.31 -25.51
C ILE A 7 -18.55 10.95 -24.40
N ILE A 8 -18.72 12.25 -24.19
CA ILE A 8 -18.00 12.97 -23.12
C ILE A 8 -18.39 12.39 -21.75
N LEU A 9 -19.68 12.16 -21.50
CA LEU A 9 -20.15 11.58 -20.25
C LEU A 9 -19.55 10.19 -20.01
N LEU A 10 -19.52 9.34 -21.04
CA LEU A 10 -18.93 8.00 -20.95
C LEU A 10 -17.43 8.05 -20.64
N LEU A 11 -16.68 8.91 -21.33
CA LEU A 11 -15.24 9.08 -21.08
C LEU A 11 -14.96 9.58 -19.67
N THR A 12 -15.75 10.53 -19.17
CA THR A 12 -15.64 11.02 -17.80
C THR A 12 -15.92 9.90 -16.79
N LEU A 13 -16.93 9.06 -17.04
CA LEU A 13 -17.24 7.92 -16.16
C LEU A 13 -16.09 6.91 -16.14
N ILE A 14 -15.54 6.55 -17.30
CA ILE A 14 -14.38 5.67 -17.42
C ILE A 14 -13.19 6.25 -16.66
N PHE A 15 -12.94 7.55 -16.81
CA PHE A 15 -11.85 8.23 -16.14
C PHE A 15 -12.00 8.19 -14.61
N ILE A 16 -13.19 8.51 -14.08
CA ILE A 16 -13.46 8.45 -12.64
C ILE A 16 -13.30 7.04 -12.10
N VAL A 17 -13.86 6.04 -12.78
CA VAL A 17 -13.74 4.63 -12.39
C VAL A 17 -12.27 4.20 -12.40
N SER A 18 -11.51 4.64 -13.40
CA SER A 18 -10.09 4.29 -13.52
C SER A 18 -9.24 4.91 -12.40
N ILE A 19 -9.51 6.15 -11.99
CA ILE A 19 -8.80 6.79 -10.86
C ILE A 19 -9.00 6.02 -9.56
N ILE A 20 -10.15 5.37 -9.38
CA ILE A 20 -10.45 4.60 -8.16
C ILE A 20 -9.89 3.18 -8.26
N LEU A 21 -10.09 2.50 -9.39
CA LEU A 21 -9.73 1.09 -9.53
C LEU A 21 -8.25 0.84 -9.78
N VAL A 22 -7.57 1.72 -10.54
CA VAL A 22 -6.15 1.52 -10.88
C VAL A 22 -5.26 1.49 -9.63
N PRO A 23 -5.38 2.43 -8.67
CA PRO A 23 -4.59 2.38 -7.45
C PRO A 23 -4.79 1.09 -6.66
N TYR A 24 -6.05 0.67 -6.49
CA TYR A 24 -6.40 -0.57 -5.81
C TYR A 24 -5.71 -1.78 -6.45
N PHE A 25 -5.86 -2.00 -7.76
CA PHE A 25 -5.24 -3.14 -8.44
C PHE A 25 -3.71 -3.09 -8.42
N VAL A 26 -3.12 -1.90 -8.53
CA VAL A 26 -1.67 -1.71 -8.46
C VAL A 26 -1.13 -2.02 -7.05
N ALA A 27 -1.87 -1.63 -6.01
CA ALA A 27 -1.50 -1.92 -4.63
C ALA A 27 -1.64 -3.42 -4.31
N THR A 28 -2.75 -4.06 -4.72
CA THR A 28 -2.94 -5.51 -4.56
C THR A 28 -1.84 -6.31 -5.27
N TYR A 29 -1.51 -5.98 -6.51
CA TYR A 29 -0.45 -6.67 -7.26
C TYR A 29 0.93 -6.54 -6.59
N GLN A 30 1.25 -5.36 -6.06
CA GLN A 30 2.50 -5.14 -5.34
C GLN A 30 2.51 -5.86 -3.99
N TYR A 31 1.38 -5.91 -3.29
CA TYR A 31 1.22 -6.68 -2.06
C TYR A 31 1.46 -8.17 -2.28
N GLU A 32 0.84 -8.77 -3.29
CA GLU A 32 1.05 -10.18 -3.66
C GLU A 32 2.52 -10.49 -3.98
N LYS A 33 3.21 -9.55 -4.65
CA LYS A 33 4.65 -9.68 -4.90
C LYS A 33 5.49 -9.59 -3.63
N LEU A 34 5.10 -8.76 -2.67
CA LEU A 34 5.83 -8.66 -1.40
C LEU A 34 5.74 -9.96 -0.60
N ILE A 35 4.53 -10.48 -0.39
CA ILE A 35 4.31 -11.68 0.44
C ILE A 35 4.91 -12.96 -0.14
N THR A 36 5.28 -12.97 -1.42
CA THR A 36 5.91 -14.12 -2.10
C THR A 36 7.44 -14.13 -1.98
N VAL A 37 8.06 -13.12 -1.37
CA VAL A 37 9.52 -13.06 -1.18
C VAL A 37 9.91 -13.61 0.19
N ASP A 38 10.63 -14.74 0.20
CA ASP A 38 11.02 -15.49 1.41
C ASP A 38 11.84 -14.69 2.44
N THR A 39 12.58 -13.65 2.01
CA THR A 39 13.36 -12.81 2.91
C THR A 39 13.38 -11.36 2.43
N LEU A 40 12.46 -10.58 2.98
CA LEU A 40 12.33 -9.16 2.72
C LEU A 40 13.22 -8.35 3.67
N THR A 41 14.11 -7.56 3.07
CA THR A 41 14.74 -6.40 3.72
C THR A 41 14.07 -5.14 3.19
N LYS A 42 14.22 -4.01 3.88
CA LYS A 42 13.69 -2.71 3.42
C LYS A 42 14.08 -2.39 1.97
N ASP A 43 15.35 -2.54 1.62
CA ASP A 43 15.82 -2.33 0.24
C ASP A 43 15.10 -3.21 -0.79
N LYS A 44 14.79 -4.47 -0.44
CA LYS A 44 14.06 -5.37 -1.34
C LYS A 44 12.58 -5.01 -1.43
N VAL A 45 11.97 -4.56 -0.33
CA VAL A 45 10.60 -4.03 -0.35
C VAL A 45 10.54 -2.84 -1.29
N GLU A 46 11.42 -1.87 -1.12
CA GLU A 46 11.48 -0.65 -1.93
C GLU A 46 11.82 -0.93 -3.40
N ALA A 47 12.52 -2.04 -3.70
CA ALA A 47 12.75 -2.49 -5.08
C ALA A 47 11.52 -3.16 -5.71
N VAL A 48 10.63 -3.76 -4.91
CA VAL A 48 9.36 -4.34 -5.39
C VAL A 48 8.30 -3.25 -5.56
N LEU A 49 8.30 -2.27 -4.65
CA LEU A 49 7.36 -1.16 -4.67
C LEU A 49 7.75 -0.11 -5.72
N PHE A 50 6.76 0.43 -6.43
CA PHE A 50 6.92 1.54 -7.35
C PHE A 50 5.80 2.57 -7.13
N LEU A 51 6.12 3.84 -7.44
CA LEU A 51 5.20 4.97 -7.28
C LEU A 51 4.59 5.04 -5.86
N TYR A 52 5.45 4.92 -4.85
CA TYR A 52 5.07 4.97 -3.45
C TYR A 52 5.57 6.24 -2.76
N TYR A 53 4.87 6.62 -1.69
CA TYR A 53 5.38 7.50 -0.65
C TYR A 53 5.54 6.67 0.62
N SER A 54 6.61 6.86 1.39
CA SER A 54 6.86 6.11 2.61
C SER A 54 7.13 7.01 3.80
N LYS A 55 6.62 6.64 4.96
CA LYS A 55 6.90 7.34 6.22
C LYS A 55 6.93 6.35 7.38
N GLU A 56 7.84 6.57 8.31
CA GLU A 56 7.77 5.93 9.63
C GLU A 56 6.57 6.49 10.40
N ILE A 57 5.78 5.59 10.98
CA ILE A 57 4.58 5.96 11.74
C ILE A 57 4.57 5.25 13.10
N PRO A 58 3.97 5.85 14.13
CA PRO A 58 3.63 5.14 15.36
C PRO A 58 2.74 3.94 15.05
N ILE A 59 2.89 2.84 15.79
CA ILE A 59 2.09 1.63 15.56
C ILE A 59 0.61 1.89 15.78
N GLU A 60 0.27 2.82 16.66
CA GLU A 60 -1.10 3.26 16.94
C GLU A 60 -1.76 3.96 15.74
N GLU A 61 -0.95 4.55 14.84
CA GLU A 61 -1.42 5.19 13.60
C GLU A 61 -1.47 4.21 12.42
N SER A 62 -0.89 3.02 12.56
CA SER A 62 -0.89 1.99 11.52
C SER A 62 -2.25 1.28 11.43
N LEU A 63 -2.63 0.86 10.23
CA LEU A 63 -3.72 -0.09 10.00
C LEU A 63 -3.49 -1.38 10.80
N TRP A 64 -2.26 -1.88 10.86
CA TRP A 64 -1.97 -3.11 11.60
C TRP A 64 -2.23 -2.97 13.10
N GLY A 65 -1.67 -1.94 13.73
CA GLY A 65 -1.82 -1.68 15.16
C GLY A 65 -3.24 -1.29 15.53
N SER A 66 -3.93 -0.51 14.70
CA SER A 66 -5.34 -0.15 14.92
C SER A 66 -6.28 -1.35 14.76
N ALA A 67 -6.05 -2.23 13.79
CA ALA A 67 -6.88 -3.41 13.56
C ALA A 67 -6.65 -4.54 14.58
N THR A 68 -5.40 -4.73 15.03
CA THR A 68 -5.04 -5.88 15.88
C THR A 68 -4.77 -5.53 17.33
N ASN A 69 -4.72 -4.23 17.68
CA ASN A 69 -4.27 -3.74 18.99
C ASN A 69 -2.87 -4.26 19.38
N THR A 70 -2.04 -4.54 18.36
CA THR A 70 -0.68 -5.07 18.54
C THR A 70 0.29 -3.94 18.88
N LYS A 71 1.30 -4.27 19.70
CA LYS A 71 2.43 -3.39 20.00
C LYS A 71 3.69 -3.88 19.31
N LEU A 72 4.54 -2.95 18.92
CA LEU A 72 5.89 -3.26 18.44
C LEU A 72 6.70 -3.95 19.54
N LYS A 73 7.50 -4.94 19.16
CA LYS A 73 8.52 -5.51 20.04
C LYS A 73 9.68 -4.53 20.18
N LYS A 74 10.59 -4.86 21.10
CA LYS A 74 11.82 -4.10 21.29
C LYS A 74 12.60 -4.03 19.97
N ASP A 75 13.02 -2.83 19.59
CA ASP A 75 13.80 -2.53 18.39
C ASP A 75 13.04 -2.78 17.06
N GLU A 76 11.70 -2.86 17.09
CA GLU A 76 10.85 -2.83 15.90
C GLU A 76 10.33 -1.41 15.63
N TYR A 77 10.10 -1.09 14.36
CA TYR A 77 9.49 0.16 13.91
C TYR A 77 8.54 -0.11 12.73
N CYS A 78 7.52 0.74 12.59
CA CYS A 78 6.50 0.60 11.55
C CYS A 78 6.71 1.66 10.46
N PHE A 79 6.70 1.22 9.21
CA PHE A 79 6.68 2.09 8.03
C PHE A 79 5.39 1.85 7.27
N GLN A 80 4.73 2.94 6.89
CA GLN A 80 3.63 2.91 5.95
C GLN A 80 4.12 3.30 4.57
N TYR A 81 3.76 2.49 3.58
CA TYR A 81 3.96 2.73 2.16
C TYR A 81 2.60 3.04 1.51
N LEU A 82 2.44 4.25 0.99
CA LEU A 82 1.25 4.67 0.24
C LEU A 82 1.49 4.50 -1.25
N ILE A 83 0.84 3.52 -1.86
CA ILE A 83 0.89 3.27 -3.30
C ILE A 83 0.03 4.30 -4.03
N LEU A 84 0.64 5.01 -4.99
CA LEU A 84 0.03 6.12 -5.71
C LEU A 84 -0.54 7.22 -4.78
N GLY A 85 -0.04 7.29 -3.54
CA GLY A 85 -0.49 8.24 -2.52
C GLY A 85 -1.87 7.95 -1.91
N LEU A 86 -2.48 6.78 -2.20
CA LEU A 86 -3.86 6.47 -1.82
C LEU A 86 -3.96 5.22 -0.96
N GLU A 87 -3.18 4.20 -1.31
CA GLU A 87 -3.40 2.83 -0.88
C GLU A 87 -2.29 2.39 0.10
N PRO A 88 -2.56 2.31 1.42
CA PRO A 88 -1.57 2.03 2.45
C PRO A 88 -1.21 0.53 2.58
N ILE A 89 0.09 0.28 2.71
CA ILE A 89 0.67 -1.00 3.13
C ILE A 89 1.57 -0.71 4.33
N ASP A 90 1.25 -1.28 5.48
CA ASP A 90 2.09 -1.15 6.67
C ASP A 90 3.06 -2.32 6.75
N ILE A 91 4.31 -2.00 7.06
CA ILE A 91 5.37 -3.00 7.20
C ILE A 91 6.12 -2.71 8.48
N VAL A 92 6.26 -3.74 9.31
CA VAL A 92 7.06 -3.69 10.53
C VAL A 92 8.42 -4.27 10.25
N TYR A 93 9.43 -3.49 10.56
CA TYR A 93 10.83 -3.84 10.45
C TYR A 93 11.44 -4.02 11.82
N ASN A 94 12.49 -4.82 11.92
CA ASN A 94 13.41 -4.78 13.05
C ASN A 94 14.56 -3.80 12.76
N LYS A 95 15.40 -3.53 13.77
CA LYS A 95 16.60 -2.67 13.66
C LYS A 95 17.60 -3.02 12.55
N ASP A 96 17.53 -4.23 11.98
CA ASP A 96 18.39 -4.70 10.89
C ASP A 96 17.68 -4.57 9.52
N ASP A 97 16.63 -3.75 9.43
CA ASP A 97 15.78 -3.53 8.26
C ASP A 97 15.14 -4.82 7.71
N LYS A 98 14.98 -5.86 8.55
CA LYS A 98 14.27 -7.10 8.16
C LYS A 98 12.79 -6.96 8.42
N VAL A 99 11.99 -7.36 7.44
CA VAL A 99 10.54 -7.40 7.58
C VAL A 99 10.16 -8.47 8.60
N MET A 100 9.41 -8.04 9.62
CA MET A 100 8.83 -8.89 10.65
C MET A 100 7.37 -9.20 10.33
N HIS A 101 6.63 -8.19 9.85
CA HIS A 101 5.22 -8.28 9.50
C HIS A 101 4.89 -7.34 8.34
N THR A 102 3.96 -7.76 7.48
CA THR A 102 3.33 -6.93 6.44
C THR A 102 1.83 -6.93 6.68
N PHE A 103 1.17 -5.80 6.45
CA PHE A 103 -0.27 -5.68 6.61
C PHE A 103 -0.85 -4.72 5.56
N SER A 104 -1.98 -5.09 4.99
CA SER A 104 -2.77 -4.20 4.15
C SER A 104 -4.25 -4.48 4.35
N SER A 105 -5.11 -3.54 3.98
CA SER A 105 -6.57 -3.74 4.00
C SER A 105 -7.10 -4.65 2.87
N TYR A 106 -6.24 -5.27 2.08
CA TYR A 106 -6.62 -6.21 1.00
C TYR A 106 -6.69 -7.67 1.47
N GLU A 107 -6.22 -7.98 2.68
CA GLU A 107 -6.41 -9.28 3.33
C GLU A 107 -7.89 -9.51 3.71
#